data_AF-A0A920T0C6-F1
#
_entry.id   AF-A0A920T0C6-F1
#
_cell.length_a   1.000
_cell.length_b   1.000
_cell.length_c   1.000
_cell.angle_alpha   90.00
_cell.angle_beta   90.00
_cell.angle_gamma   90.00
#
_symmetry.space_group_name_H-M   'P 1'
#
loop_
_entity.id
_entity.type
_entity.pdbx_description
1 polymer ?
#
loop_
_entity_poly.entity_id
_entity_poly.type
_entity_poly.pdbx_seq_one_letter_code
_entity_poly.pdbx_strand_id
1 'polypeptide(L)'
;MTHNIEPLVCIAASLMEVANGRYAAHGTGQTVVRSVSKFANCEPLLLPGIKGYYDCDPLADRLDGLVLPGGRANVEPHHFLGEPFPDDEPIDPGRDDTVLLLVRSCIDKGVPIFGMCRGIQEMNVAMGGVSALPGPFGRGERRPSHAAQ
;
A
#
# COMPACT_ATOMS: atom_id res chain seq x y z
N MET A 1 -8.64 -18.28 31.73
CA MET A 1 -9.27 -18.02 30.42
C MET A 1 -8.18 -17.50 29.51
N THR A 2 -7.63 -18.34 28.64
CA THR A 2 -6.72 -17.89 27.58
C THR A 2 -7.59 -17.22 26.54
N HIS A 3 -7.51 -15.88 26.42
CA HIS A 3 -8.08 -15.23 25.25
C HIS A 3 -7.33 -15.77 24.02
N ASN A 4 -8.09 -16.27 23.05
CA ASN A 4 -7.53 -16.62 21.75
C ASN A 4 -7.19 -15.30 21.06
N ILE A 5 -5.94 -14.85 21.17
CA ILE A 5 -5.51 -13.60 20.55
C ILE A 5 -5.33 -13.92 19.06
N GLU A 6 -6.26 -13.46 18.24
CA GLU A 6 -6.09 -13.52 16.79
C GLU A 6 -4.92 -12.60 16.40
N PRO A 7 -4.05 -13.00 15.45
CA PRO A 7 -2.92 -12.18 15.02
C PRO A 7 -3.40 -10.81 14.52
N LEU A 8 -2.80 -9.74 15.04
CA LEU A 8 -3.08 -8.37 14.62
C LEU A 8 -2.33 -8.08 13.31
N VAL A 9 -3.08 -8.05 12.21
CA VAL A 9 -2.53 -7.80 10.87
C VAL A 9 -2.86 -6.39 10.43
N CYS A 10 -1.81 -5.59 10.25
CA CYS A 10 -1.93 -4.26 9.70
C CYS A 10 -2.18 -4.31 8.19
N ILE A 11 -3.05 -3.46 7.67
CA ILE A 11 -3.34 -3.29 6.25
C ILE A 11 -3.10 -1.83 5.89
N ALA A 12 -2.13 -1.58 5.01
CA ALA A 12 -1.85 -0.23 4.52
C ALA A 12 -3.05 0.33 3.73
N ALA A 13 -3.49 1.52 4.09
CA ALA A 13 -4.56 2.24 3.40
C ALA A 13 -3.97 3.25 2.41
N SER A 14 -4.67 3.45 1.30
CA SER A 14 -4.35 4.51 0.33
C SER A 14 -5.22 5.72 0.58
N LEU A 15 -4.70 6.89 0.23
CA LEU A 15 -5.50 8.09 0.07
C LEU A 15 -6.49 7.89 -1.08
N MET A 16 -7.74 8.26 -0.83
CA MET A 16 -8.83 8.21 -1.80
C MET A 16 -9.73 9.41 -1.68
N GLU A 17 -10.29 9.83 -2.80
CA GLU A 17 -11.35 10.81 -2.83
C GLU A 17 -12.71 10.11 -2.72
N VAL A 18 -13.55 10.61 -1.82
CA VAL A 18 -14.91 10.10 -1.59
C VAL A 18 -15.94 11.20 -1.78
N ALA A 19 -17.22 10.80 -1.90
CA ALA A 19 -18.35 11.71 -2.11
C ALA A 19 -18.15 12.65 -3.30
N ASN A 20 -17.70 12.12 -4.44
CA ASN A 20 -17.40 12.85 -5.68
C ASN A 20 -16.34 13.96 -5.46
N GLY A 21 -15.24 13.63 -4.79
CA GLY A 21 -14.12 14.57 -4.59
C GLY A 21 -14.31 15.57 -3.45
N ARG A 22 -15.35 15.42 -2.61
CA ARG A 22 -15.62 16.37 -1.52
C ARG A 22 -14.72 16.18 -0.32
N TYR A 23 -14.27 14.95 -0.06
CA TYR A 23 -13.42 14.64 1.08
C TYR A 23 -12.35 13.65 0.67
N ALA A 24 -11.16 13.85 1.24
CA ALA A 24 -10.12 12.84 1.27
C ALA A 24 -10.41 11.85 2.42
N ALA A 25 -10.18 10.57 2.15
CA ALA A 25 -10.27 9.49 3.13
C ALA A 25 -9.13 8.50 2.92
N HIS A 26 -8.83 7.72 3.95
CA HIS A 26 -7.91 6.59 3.82
C HIS A 26 -8.71 5.30 3.81
N GLY A 27 -8.43 4.44 2.83
CA GLY A 27 -9.15 3.18 2.70
C GLY A 27 -8.40 2.11 1.94
N THR A 28 -8.98 0.92 1.95
CA THR A 28 -8.53 -0.23 1.18
C THR A 28 -9.73 -0.98 0.62
N GLY A 29 -9.50 -1.86 -0.35
CA GLY A 29 -10.56 -2.67 -0.94
C GLY A 29 -11.16 -3.62 0.08
N GLN A 30 -12.49 -3.74 0.10
CA GLN A 30 -13.22 -4.63 1.01
C GLN A 30 -12.75 -6.09 0.93
N THR A 31 -12.33 -6.55 -0.26
CA THR A 31 -11.78 -7.89 -0.47
C THR A 31 -10.56 -8.14 0.41
N VAL A 32 -9.65 -7.17 0.57
CA VAL A 32 -8.45 -7.34 1.40
C VAL A 32 -8.83 -7.50 2.86
N VAL A 33 -9.69 -6.62 3.38
CA VAL A 33 -10.17 -6.69 4.77
C VAL A 33 -10.88 -8.02 5.03
N ARG A 34 -11.72 -8.47 4.08
CA ARG A 34 -12.40 -9.75 4.16
C ARG A 34 -11.44 -10.94 4.09
N SER A 35 -10.41 -10.88 3.26
CA SER A 35 -9.38 -11.92 3.16
C SER A 35 -8.64 -12.09 4.47
N VAL A 36 -8.18 -11.00 5.09
CA VAL A 36 -7.49 -11.03 6.39
C VAL A 36 -8.41 -11.57 7.49
N SER A 37 -9.62 -11.01 7.61
CA SER A 37 -10.55 -11.39 8.69
C SER A 37 -11.15 -12.79 8.54
N LYS A 38 -11.67 -13.15 7.35
CA LYS A 38 -12.47 -14.38 7.17
C LYS A 38 -11.70 -15.58 6.69
N PHE A 39 -10.58 -15.37 6.00
CA PHE A 39 -9.84 -16.46 5.36
C PHE A 39 -8.48 -16.70 6.02
N ALA A 40 -7.87 -15.68 6.62
CA ALA A 40 -6.64 -15.82 7.41
C ALA A 40 -6.89 -15.88 8.93
N ASN A 41 -8.13 -15.66 9.41
CA ASN A 41 -8.48 -15.61 10.84
C ASN A 41 -7.57 -14.67 11.65
N CYS A 42 -7.35 -13.47 11.10
CA CYS A 42 -6.53 -12.43 11.70
C CYS A 42 -7.39 -11.19 11.96
N GLU A 43 -7.06 -10.42 13.00
CA GLU A 43 -7.72 -9.14 13.30
C GLU A 43 -7.14 -8.05 12.38
N PRO A 44 -7.95 -7.45 11.48
CA PRO A 44 -7.45 -6.45 10.53
C PRO A 44 -7.39 -5.05 11.16
N LEU A 45 -6.24 -4.40 11.08
CA LEU A 45 -6.06 -2.99 11.45
C LEU A 45 -5.75 -2.16 10.20
N LEU A 46 -6.60 -1.20 9.86
CA LEU A 46 -6.29 -0.24 8.78
C LEU A 46 -5.30 0.82 9.27
N LEU A 47 -4.24 1.03 8.51
CA LEU A 47 -3.24 2.08 8.78
C LEU A 47 -3.33 3.17 7.71
N PRO A 48 -3.84 4.36 8.05
CA PRO A 48 -3.83 5.53 7.16
C PRO A 48 -2.41 5.92 6.74
N GLY A 49 -2.13 6.08 5.44
CA GLY A 49 -0.86 6.65 4.97
C GLY A 49 -0.80 8.16 5.23
N ILE A 50 -0.05 8.59 6.24
CA ILE A 50 0.08 10.01 6.63
C ILE A 50 1.54 10.33 6.90
N LYS A 51 2.07 11.29 6.16
CA LYS A 51 3.48 11.69 6.23
C LYS A 51 3.88 12.15 7.64
N GLY A 52 4.94 11.56 8.18
CA GLY A 52 5.52 11.92 9.49
C GLY A 52 4.63 11.65 10.70
N TYR A 53 3.58 10.84 10.56
CA TYR A 53 2.60 10.62 11.64
C TYR A 53 2.95 9.45 12.57
N TYR A 54 3.72 8.47 12.08
CA TYR A 54 4.00 7.23 12.81
C TYR A 54 5.46 7.07 13.14
N ASP A 55 5.72 6.60 14.35
CA ASP A 55 6.97 5.94 14.68
C ASP A 55 6.84 4.45 14.30
N CYS A 56 7.52 4.05 13.23
CA CYS A 56 7.29 2.75 12.58
C CYS A 56 7.90 1.58 13.35
N ASP A 57 8.96 1.80 14.12
CA ASP A 57 9.61 0.77 14.93
C ASP A 57 8.68 0.25 16.06
N PRO A 58 8.20 1.10 16.99
CA PRO A 58 7.28 0.65 18.04
C PRO A 58 5.91 0.27 17.48
N LEU A 59 5.55 0.76 16.30
CA LEU A 59 4.36 0.28 15.60
C LEU A 59 4.55 -1.18 15.17
N ALA A 60 5.67 -1.52 14.52
CA ALA A 60 5.96 -2.87 14.06
C ALA A 60 6.05 -3.89 15.21
N ASP A 61 6.54 -3.49 16.40
CA ASP A 61 6.55 -4.36 17.60
C ASP A 61 5.17 -4.86 18.03
N ARG A 62 4.10 -4.20 17.58
CA ARG A 62 2.71 -4.52 17.95
C ARG A 62 1.99 -5.34 16.89
N LEU A 63 2.63 -5.62 15.76
CA LEU A 63 2.01 -6.26 14.61
C LEU A 63 2.47 -7.70 14.47
N ASP A 64 1.52 -8.59 14.20
CA ASP A 64 1.81 -9.98 13.86
C ASP A 64 1.95 -10.17 12.34
N GLY A 65 1.62 -9.15 11.54
CA GLY A 65 1.81 -9.14 10.09
C GLY A 65 1.45 -7.82 9.45
N LEU A 66 1.94 -7.63 8.22
CA LEU A 66 1.66 -6.46 7.39
C LEU A 66 1.17 -6.89 6.00
N VAL A 67 0.02 -6.37 5.60
CA VAL A 67 -0.52 -6.53 4.24
C VAL A 67 -0.41 -5.19 3.51
N LEU A 68 0.20 -5.23 2.32
CA LEU A 68 0.36 -4.10 1.43
C LEU A 68 -0.52 -4.30 0.18
N PRO A 69 -1.71 -3.69 0.14
CA PRO A 69 -2.62 -3.84 -0.99
C PRO A 69 -2.09 -3.19 -2.26
N GLY A 70 -2.69 -3.56 -3.38
CA GLY A 70 -2.56 -2.76 -4.59
C GLY A 70 -3.12 -1.35 -4.40
N GLY A 71 -2.80 -0.46 -5.33
CA GLY A 71 -3.32 0.90 -5.37
C GLY A 71 -3.24 1.44 -6.78
N ARG A 72 -4.01 2.51 -7.07
CA ARG A 72 -3.86 3.23 -8.35
C ARG A 72 -2.58 4.05 -8.39
N ALA A 73 -2.20 4.63 -7.25
CA ALA A 73 -1.00 5.43 -7.14
C ALA A 73 0.25 4.58 -7.32
N ASN A 74 1.26 5.11 -8.00
CA ASN A 74 2.60 4.54 -8.02
C ASN A 74 3.42 5.03 -6.83
N VAL A 75 4.52 4.36 -6.52
CA VAL A 75 5.52 4.86 -5.56
C VAL A 75 6.22 6.07 -6.19
N GLU A 76 6.55 7.10 -5.42
CA GLU A 76 7.21 8.30 -5.94
C GLU A 76 8.61 7.99 -6.53
N PRO A 77 8.96 8.54 -7.72
CA PRO A 77 10.21 8.21 -8.42
C PRO A 77 11.49 8.45 -7.61
N HIS A 78 11.49 9.48 -6.77
CA HIS A 78 12.65 9.84 -5.96
C HIS A 78 13.03 8.76 -4.93
N HIS A 79 12.13 7.83 -4.59
CA HIS A 79 12.44 6.70 -3.73
C HIS A 79 13.24 5.60 -4.43
N PHE A 80 13.26 5.55 -5.76
CA PHE A 80 13.88 4.47 -6.54
C PHE A 80 14.76 4.96 -7.70
N LEU A 81 15.24 6.22 -7.63
CA LEU A 81 16.08 6.86 -8.66
C LEU A 81 15.39 6.92 -10.04
N GLY A 82 14.07 6.99 -10.05
CA GLY A 82 13.28 7.16 -11.27
C GLY A 82 13.20 8.61 -11.72
N GLU A 83 12.95 8.79 -13.01
CA GLU A 83 12.61 10.10 -13.57
C GLU A 83 11.24 10.59 -13.07
N PRO A 84 11.02 11.92 -12.98
CA PRO A 84 9.72 12.48 -12.62
C PRO A 84 8.60 11.92 -13.49
N PHE A 85 7.47 11.58 -12.86
CA PHE A 85 6.28 11.19 -13.59
C PHE A 85 5.60 12.39 -14.27
N PRO A 86 4.77 12.15 -15.30
CA PRO A 86 3.82 13.15 -15.78
C PRO A 86 2.91 13.67 -14.66
N ASP A 87 2.44 14.92 -14.79
CA ASP A 87 1.60 15.58 -13.77
C ASP A 87 0.29 14.85 -13.47
N ASP A 88 -0.22 14.04 -14.40
CA ASP A 88 -1.46 13.28 -14.25
C ASP A 88 -1.26 11.88 -13.65
N GLU A 89 -0.02 11.51 -13.33
CA GLU A 89 0.27 10.23 -12.68
C GLU A 89 -0.16 10.26 -11.21
N PRO A 90 -1.04 9.35 -10.77
CA PRO A 90 -1.42 9.28 -9.37
C PRO A 90 -0.23 8.87 -8.50
N ILE A 91 0.03 9.65 -7.46
CA ILE A 91 1.00 9.38 -6.40
C ILE A 91 0.33 9.47 -5.03
N ASP A 92 0.89 8.80 -4.03
CA ASP A 92 0.42 8.85 -2.64
C ASP A 92 1.62 9.02 -1.69
N PRO A 93 2.14 10.26 -1.56
CA PRO A 93 3.33 10.53 -0.75
C PRO A 93 3.17 10.18 0.73
N GLY A 94 1.94 10.28 1.26
CA GLY A 94 1.64 9.93 2.64
C GLY A 94 1.76 8.43 2.87
N ARG A 95 1.29 7.62 1.93
CA ARG A 95 1.46 6.17 1.96
C ARG A 95 2.91 5.76 1.76
N ASP A 96 3.65 6.41 0.85
CA ASP A 96 5.05 6.07 0.59
C ASP A 96 5.93 6.32 1.82
N ASP A 97 5.78 7.48 2.46
CA ASP A 97 6.49 7.83 3.70
C ASP A 97 6.21 6.81 4.82
N THR A 98 4.95 6.41 4.99
CA THR A 98 4.56 5.46 6.04
C THR A 98 5.02 4.04 5.72
N VAL A 99 4.71 3.53 4.52
CA VAL A 99 4.87 2.11 4.18
C VAL A 99 6.34 1.77 3.99
N LEU A 100 7.15 2.63 3.37
CA LEU A 100 8.56 2.31 3.13
C LEU A 100 9.34 2.19 4.45
N LEU A 101 9.02 3.02 5.44
CA LEU A 101 9.60 2.93 6.79
C LEU A 101 9.07 1.71 7.55
N LEU A 102 7.76 1.46 7.48
CA LEU A 102 7.16 0.32 8.17
C LEU A 102 7.63 -1.03 7.61
N VAL A 103 7.83 -1.14 6.29
CA VAL A 103 8.41 -2.35 5.67
C VAL A 103 9.78 -2.65 6.24
N ARG A 104 10.66 -1.64 6.33
CA ARG A 104 12.00 -1.80 6.91
C ARG A 104 11.91 -2.26 8.36
N SER A 105 11.07 -1.59 9.14
CA SER A 105 10.84 -1.90 10.56
C SER A 105 10.32 -3.34 10.76
N CYS A 106 9.37 -3.77 9.92
CA CYS A 106 8.84 -5.13 9.93
C CYS A 106 9.90 -6.17 9.57
N ILE A 107 10.72 -5.92 8.56
CA ILE A 107 11.80 -6.83 8.15
C ILE A 107 12.83 -6.97 9.28
N ASP A 108 13.27 -5.87 9.88
CA ASP A 108 14.25 -5.87 10.96
C ASP A 108 13.76 -6.64 12.19
N LYS A 109 12.43 -6.66 12.42
CA LYS A 109 11.78 -7.35 13.54
C LYS A 109 11.26 -8.75 13.20
N GLY A 110 11.38 -9.19 11.95
CA GLY A 110 10.86 -10.49 11.50
C GLY A 110 9.33 -10.58 11.41
N VAL A 111 8.63 -9.44 11.30
CA VAL A 111 7.18 -9.38 11.07
C VAL A 111 6.90 -9.76 9.61
N PRO A 112 6.05 -10.77 9.33
CA PRO A 112 5.77 -11.22 7.96
C PRO A 112 5.01 -10.15 7.16
N ILE A 113 5.43 -9.96 5.90
CA ILE A 113 4.84 -8.98 4.97
C ILE A 113 4.26 -9.69 3.76
N PHE A 114 3.05 -9.31 3.36
CA PHE A 114 2.39 -9.77 2.14
C PHE A 114 2.02 -8.59 1.23
N GLY A 115 2.74 -8.43 0.13
CA GLY A 115 2.51 -7.35 -0.84
C GLY A 115 1.77 -7.82 -2.10
N MET A 116 0.87 -6.98 -2.62
CA MET A 116 0.12 -7.20 -3.86
C MET A 116 0.22 -5.99 -4.79
N CYS A 117 0.53 -6.21 -6.08
CA CYS A 117 0.63 -5.14 -7.07
C CYS A 117 1.58 -4.01 -6.60
N ARG A 118 1.07 -2.81 -6.29
CA ARG A 118 1.83 -1.72 -5.66
C ARG A 118 2.60 -2.19 -4.42
N GLY A 119 2.01 -3.05 -3.59
CA GLY A 119 2.66 -3.59 -2.39
C GLY A 119 3.99 -4.30 -2.65
N ILE A 120 4.13 -4.98 -3.79
CA ILE A 120 5.40 -5.63 -4.17
C ILE A 120 6.44 -4.59 -4.56
N GLN A 121 6.01 -3.50 -5.22
CA GLN A 121 6.89 -2.39 -5.57
C GLN A 121 7.37 -1.67 -4.31
N GLU A 122 6.47 -1.38 -3.36
CA GLU A 122 6.79 -0.79 -2.07
C GLU A 122 7.85 -1.62 -1.32
N MET A 123 7.70 -2.95 -1.26
CA MET A 123 8.70 -3.83 -0.65
C MET A 123 10.05 -3.74 -1.36
N ASN A 124 10.07 -3.78 -2.69
CA ASN A 124 11.31 -3.67 -3.46
C ASN A 124 12.03 -2.33 -3.20
N VAL A 125 11.29 -1.22 -3.28
CA VAL A 125 11.82 0.13 -3.08
C VAL A 125 12.28 0.35 -1.64
N ALA A 126 11.54 -0.15 -0.65
CA ALA A 126 11.92 -0.07 0.75
C ALA A 126 13.30 -0.71 1.00
N MET A 127 13.61 -1.79 0.27
CA MET A 127 14.87 -2.53 0.34
C MET A 127 15.95 -2.03 -0.61
N GLY A 128 15.79 -0.84 -1.19
CA GLY A 128 16.80 -0.21 -2.05
C GLY A 128 16.79 -0.72 -3.50
N GLY A 129 15.77 -1.49 -3.88
CA GLY A 129 15.54 -1.89 -5.27
C GLY A 129 15.05 -0.72 -6.12
N VAL A 130 15.41 -0.76 -7.40
CA VAL A 130 14.88 0.17 -8.41
C VAL A 130 13.63 -0.39 -9.07
N SER A 131 12.70 0.46 -9.49
CA SER A 131 11.54 0.05 -10.28
C SER A 131 11.81 0.31 -11.76
N ALA A 132 11.80 -0.73 -12.59
CA ALA A 132 12.03 -0.64 -14.03
C ALA A 132 10.79 -0.17 -14.82
N LEU A 133 9.73 0.27 -14.15
CA LEU A 133 8.54 0.75 -14.84
C LEU A 133 8.83 2.14 -15.44
N PRO A 134 8.81 2.30 -16.78
CA PRO A 134 8.47 3.60 -17.33
C PRO A 134 7.03 3.91 -16.87
N GLY A 135 6.63 5.19 -16.87
CA GLY A 135 5.30 5.63 -16.42
C GLY A 135 4.11 4.87 -17.00
N PRO A 136 2.89 5.32 -16.66
CA PRO A 136 1.77 4.49 -16.23
C PRO A 136 1.64 3.22 -17.05
N PHE A 137 1.77 2.06 -16.40
CA PHE A 137 1.30 0.75 -16.86
C PHE A 137 1.20 0.64 -18.39
N GLY A 138 2.30 0.27 -19.06
CA GLY A 138 2.37 0.00 -20.51
C GLY A 138 1.00 -0.02 -21.21
N ARG A 139 0.47 1.16 -21.54
CA ARG A 139 -0.73 1.26 -22.37
C ARG A 139 -0.25 0.91 -23.76
N GLY A 140 -0.20 -0.40 -24.05
CA GLY A 140 -0.53 -0.85 -25.39
C GLY A 140 -1.79 -0.10 -25.79
N GLU A 141 -1.70 0.60 -26.91
CA GLU A 141 -2.74 1.44 -27.49
C GLU A 141 -4.13 0.92 -27.10
N ARG A 142 -4.90 1.73 -26.37
CA ARG A 142 -6.32 1.42 -26.18
C ARG A 142 -6.92 1.33 -27.59
N ARG A 143 -7.22 0.13 -28.06
CA ARG A 143 -8.04 -0.06 -29.26
C ARG A 143 -9.29 0.79 -29.08
N PRO A 144 -9.70 1.60 -30.07
CA PRO A 144 -10.90 2.40 -29.95
C PRO A 144 -12.07 1.48 -29.61
N SER A 145 -12.72 1.77 -28.48
CA SER A 145 -13.98 1.15 -28.11
C SER A 145 -14.92 1.34 -29.29
N HIS A 146 -15.41 0.25 -29.85
CA HIS A 146 -16.45 0.30 -30.86
C HIS A 146 -17.68 0.95 -30.23
N ALA A 147 -17.86 2.22 -30.55
CA ALA A 147 -19.12 2.91 -30.35
C ALA A 147 -20.16 2.23 -31.23
N ALA A 148 -21.30 1.93 -30.61
CA ALA A 148 -22.63 1.78 -31.22
C ALA A 148 -22.76 0.88 -32.46
N GLN A 149 -23.38 -0.28 -32.25
CA GLN A 149 -24.49 -0.73 -33.09
C GLN A 149 -25.66 -1.07 -32.19
#